data_AF-A0A7X8XX06-F1
#
_entry.id   AF-A0A7X8XX06-F1
#
_cell.length_a   1.000
_cell.length_b   1.000
_cell.length_c   1.000
_cell.angle_alpha   90.00
_cell.angle_beta   90.00
_cell.angle_gamma   90.00
#
_symmetry.space_group_name_H-M   'P 1'
#
loop_
_entity.id
_entity.type
_entity.pdbx_description
1 polymer ?
#
loop_
_entity_poly.entity_id
_entity_poly.type
_entity_poly.pdbx_seq_one_letter_code
_entity_poly.pdbx_strand_id
1 'polypeptide(L)'
;MENEELEQLRTEWAKLQGVLTSVLGKTPGDLNSILFLIGVQELGKGPIPFSKEEKQDLIHIATCKVLSFSGYYSLEGEDKDGWPHWKLEKKIPSMELLAQEQLMKWHILEYFKQETDLLD
;
A
#
# COMPACT_ATOMS: atom_id res chain seq x y z
N MET A 1 0.66 -26.46 -1.54
CA MET A 1 1.67 -25.40 -1.35
C MET A 1 1.19 -24.11 -1.98
N GLU A 2 1.20 -23.92 -3.31
CA GLU A 2 0.68 -22.69 -3.95
C GLU A 2 -0.79 -22.37 -3.60
N ASN A 3 -1.65 -23.40 -3.58
CA ASN A 3 -3.06 -23.22 -3.20
C ASN A 3 -3.25 -22.79 -1.73
N GLU A 4 -2.32 -23.12 -0.84
CA GLU A 4 -2.42 -22.80 0.59
C GLU A 4 -2.02 -21.34 0.85
N GLU A 5 -0.97 -20.86 0.18
CA GLU A 5 -0.54 -19.46 0.24
C GLU A 5 -1.60 -18.51 -0.33
N LEU A 6 -2.27 -18.90 -1.41
CA LEU A 6 -3.38 -18.12 -1.98
C LEU A 6 -4.58 -18.07 -1.04
N GLU A 7 -4.94 -19.17 -0.39
CA GLU A 7 -6.02 -19.19 0.61
C GLU A 7 -5.66 -18.35 1.85
N GLN A 8 -4.41 -18.39 2.29
CA GLN A 8 -3.91 -17.54 3.37
C GLN A 8 -4.00 -16.06 2.98
N LEU A 9 -3.51 -15.69 1.79
CA LEU A 9 -3.59 -14.32 1.28
C LEU A 9 -5.04 -13.83 1.25
N ARG A 10 -5.96 -14.66 0.75
CA ARG A 10 -7.40 -14.34 0.70
C ARG A 10 -7.97 -14.10 2.10
N THR A 11 -7.61 -14.95 3.06
CA THR A 11 -8.06 -14.85 4.46
C THR A 11 -7.57 -13.56 5.11
N GLU A 12 -6.27 -13.30 5.04
CA GLU A 12 -5.62 -12.12 5.62
C GLU A 12 -6.13 -10.83 4.96
N TRP A 13 -6.32 -10.86 3.64
CA TRP A 13 -6.89 -9.74 2.88
C TRP A 13 -8.32 -9.43 3.32
N ALA A 14 -9.16 -10.45 3.48
CA ALA A 14 -10.52 -10.28 3.99
C ALA A 14 -10.54 -9.71 5.43
N LYS A 15 -9.61 -10.14 6.29
CA LYS A 15 -9.43 -9.57 7.64
C LYS A 15 -9.09 -8.08 7.56
N LEU A 16 -8.10 -7.70 6.75
CA LEU A 16 -7.72 -6.30 6.55
C LEU A 16 -8.90 -5.46 6.04
N GLN A 17 -9.63 -5.94 5.03
CA GLN A 17 -10.81 -5.24 4.54
C GLN A 17 -11.86 -5.03 5.63
N GLY A 18 -12.13 -6.05 6.46
CA GLY A 18 -13.07 -5.94 7.58
C GLY A 18 -12.64 -4.90 8.62
N VAL A 19 -11.34 -4.86 8.97
CA VAL A 19 -10.79 -3.86 9.89
C VAL A 19 -10.92 -2.45 9.29
N LEU A 20 -10.51 -2.27 8.04
CA LEU A 20 -10.61 -0.98 7.36
C LEU A 20 -12.07 -0.51 7.23
N THR A 21 -13.01 -1.43 6.97
CA THR A 21 -14.46 -1.10 6.98
C THR A 21 -14.91 -0.60 8.34
N SER A 22 -14.46 -1.23 9.43
CA SER A 22 -14.80 -0.82 10.80
C SER A 22 -14.24 0.57 11.13
N VAL A 23 -13.01 0.87 10.70
CA VAL A 23 -12.34 2.15 10.96
C VAL A 23 -12.94 3.28 10.11
N LEU A 24 -13.20 3.01 8.82
CA LEU A 24 -13.62 4.02 7.85
C LEU A 24 -15.15 4.17 7.74
N GLY A 25 -15.91 3.24 8.32
CA GLY A 25 -17.36 3.13 8.15
C GLY A 25 -17.79 2.67 6.74
N LYS A 26 -16.85 2.38 5.84
CA LYS A 26 -17.09 1.87 4.48
C LYS A 26 -15.95 0.98 4.04
N THR A 27 -16.28 -0.05 3.25
CA THR A 27 -15.27 -0.95 2.69
C THR A 27 -14.47 -0.25 1.58
N PRO A 28 -13.13 -0.29 1.61
CA PRO A 28 -12.31 0.13 0.48
C PRO A 28 -12.67 -0.66 -0.78
N GLY A 29 -12.87 0.03 -1.90
CA GLY A 29 -13.42 -0.57 -3.12
C GLY A 29 -12.46 -1.49 -3.86
N ASP A 30 -11.19 -1.13 -3.90
CA ASP A 30 -10.15 -1.84 -4.66
C ASP A 30 -8.76 -1.65 -4.04
N LEU A 31 -7.75 -2.28 -4.66
CA LEU A 31 -6.34 -2.18 -4.27
C LEU A 31 -5.87 -0.71 -4.20
N ASN A 32 -6.25 0.09 -5.21
CA ASN A 32 -5.88 1.50 -5.30
C ASN A 32 -6.49 2.33 -4.18
N SER A 33 -7.69 1.99 -3.71
CA SER A 33 -8.32 2.65 -2.57
C SER A 33 -7.50 2.45 -1.30
N ILE A 34 -6.92 1.25 -1.11
CA ILE A 34 -6.07 0.95 0.05
C ILE A 34 -4.70 1.60 -0.10
N LEU A 35 -4.09 1.55 -1.29
CA LEU A 35 -2.85 2.28 -1.58
C LEU A 35 -3.03 3.78 -1.36
N PHE A 36 -4.15 4.38 -1.78
CA PHE A 36 -4.43 5.78 -1.50
C PHE A 36 -4.45 6.08 0.01
N LEU A 37 -5.07 5.22 0.82
CA LEU A 37 -5.10 5.39 2.28
C LEU A 37 -3.69 5.31 2.89
N ILE A 38 -2.89 4.34 2.45
CA ILE A 38 -1.47 4.23 2.84
C ILE A 38 -0.73 5.51 2.44
N GLY A 39 -0.92 6.01 1.22
CA GLY A 39 -0.27 7.23 0.75
C GLY A 39 -0.62 8.44 1.61
N VAL A 40 -1.89 8.58 2.00
CA VAL A 40 -2.33 9.65 2.90
C VAL A 40 -1.67 9.55 4.28
N GLN A 41 -1.52 8.32 4.79
CA GLN A 41 -0.81 8.07 6.04
C GLN A 41 0.67 8.44 5.93
N GLU A 42 1.36 7.99 4.88
CA GLU A 42 2.78 8.30 4.66
C GLU A 42 3.05 9.78 4.42
N LEU A 43 2.10 10.51 3.82
CA LEU A 43 2.22 11.96 3.67
C LEU A 43 2.11 12.69 5.02
N GLY A 44 1.53 12.08 6.06
CA GLY A 44 1.47 12.62 7.42
C GLY A 44 0.61 13.87 7.61
N LYS A 45 -0.07 14.36 6.57
CA LYS A 45 -0.90 15.58 6.61
C LYS A 45 -2.34 15.34 7.05
N GLY A 46 -2.72 14.10 7.30
CA GLY A 46 -4.08 13.73 7.67
C GLY A 46 -5.10 13.93 6.54
N PRO A 47 -6.41 13.89 6.84
CA PRO A 47 -7.46 13.94 5.83
C PRO A 47 -7.70 15.38 5.34
N ILE A 48 -7.06 15.73 4.23
CA ILE A 48 -7.32 16.97 3.48
C ILE A 48 -7.90 16.65 2.09
N PRO A 49 -8.55 17.62 1.42
CA PRO A 49 -8.94 17.44 0.03
C PRO A 49 -7.71 17.31 -0.87
N PHE A 50 -7.68 16.27 -1.70
CA PHE A 50 -6.64 16.05 -2.71
C PHE A 50 -7.20 16.19 -4.12
N SER A 51 -6.42 16.79 -5.02
CA SER A 51 -6.68 16.86 -6.45
C SER A 51 -6.68 15.46 -7.09
N LYS A 52 -7.05 15.39 -8.37
CA LYS A 52 -6.98 14.11 -9.10
C LYS A 52 -5.52 13.66 -9.27
N GLU A 53 -4.60 14.57 -9.57
CA GLU A 53 -3.17 14.28 -9.69
C GLU A 53 -2.59 13.85 -8.34
N GLU A 54 -2.85 14.60 -7.27
CA GLU A 54 -2.34 14.29 -5.93
C GLU A 54 -2.79 12.91 -5.45
N LYS A 55 -4.01 12.47 -5.80
CA LYS A 55 -4.48 11.10 -5.51
C LYS A 55 -3.65 10.04 -6.22
N GLN A 56 -3.20 10.30 -7.45
CA GLN A 56 -2.31 9.38 -8.16
C GLN A 56 -0.92 9.37 -7.53
N ASP A 57 -0.42 10.54 -7.14
CA ASP A 57 0.88 10.67 -6.46
C ASP A 57 0.88 9.93 -5.11
N LEU A 58 -0.21 10.01 -4.35
CA LEU A 58 -0.38 9.25 -3.11
C LEU A 58 -0.39 7.73 -3.33
N ILE A 59 -1.05 7.25 -4.39
CA ILE A 59 -1.01 5.82 -4.77
C ILE A 59 0.43 5.43 -5.16
N HIS A 60 1.16 6.31 -5.83
CA HIS A 60 2.56 6.08 -6.20
C HIS A 60 3.46 5.99 -4.96
N ILE A 61 3.33 6.93 -4.02
CA ILE A 61 4.05 6.94 -2.73
C ILE A 61 3.79 5.64 -1.98
N ALA A 62 2.53 5.23 -1.86
CA ALA A 62 2.18 3.98 -1.21
C ALA A 62 2.80 2.78 -1.91
N THR A 63 2.80 2.75 -3.24
CA THR A 63 3.44 1.68 -4.02
C THR A 63 4.94 1.61 -3.73
N CYS A 64 5.64 2.75 -3.72
CA CYS A 64 7.05 2.82 -3.36
C CYS A 64 7.29 2.35 -1.92
N LYS A 65 6.49 2.81 -0.96
CA LYS A 65 6.57 2.42 0.44
C LYS A 65 6.41 0.92 0.61
N VAL A 66 5.33 0.32 0.10
CA VAL A 66 5.08 -1.11 0.32
C VAL A 66 6.14 -1.97 -0.39
N LEU A 67 6.61 -1.57 -1.57
CA LEU A 67 7.69 -2.29 -2.29
C LEU A 67 9.09 -2.04 -1.69
N SER A 68 9.26 -1.04 -0.82
CA SER A 68 10.52 -0.79 -0.11
C SER A 68 10.87 -1.91 0.87
N PHE A 69 9.89 -2.64 1.41
CA PHE A 69 10.14 -3.81 2.26
C PHE A 69 10.88 -4.93 1.52
N SER A 70 10.70 -5.02 0.20
CA SER A 70 11.45 -5.93 -0.67
C SER A 70 12.73 -5.29 -1.25
N GLY A 71 13.08 -4.07 -0.85
CA GLY A 71 14.26 -3.34 -1.31
C GLY A 71 14.16 -2.86 -2.75
N TYR A 72 12.95 -2.71 -3.32
CA TYR A 72 12.79 -2.10 -4.65
C TYR A 72 12.96 -0.59 -4.62
N TYR A 73 12.55 0.04 -3.53
CA TYR A 73 12.66 1.47 -3.33
C TYR A 73 13.35 1.80 -2.02
N SER A 74 14.03 2.94 -2.00
CA SER A 74 14.58 3.58 -0.81
C SER A 74 14.03 5.01 -0.72
N LEU A 75 13.79 5.49 0.50
CA LEU A 75 13.37 6.87 0.74
C LEU A 75 14.59 7.80 0.59
N GLU A 76 14.55 8.75 -0.34
CA GLU A 76 15.62 9.75 -0.51
C GLU A 76 15.41 10.98 0.39
N GLY A 77 14.18 11.24 0.79
CA GLY A 77 13.80 12.35 1.65
C GLY A 77 12.42 12.89 1.29
N GLU A 78 12.14 14.09 1.75
CA GLU A 78 10.91 14.82 1.46
C GLU A 78 11.25 16.12 0.72
N ASP A 79 10.35 16.59 -0.14
CA ASP A 79 10.49 17.92 -0.74
C ASP A 79 10.05 19.05 0.20
N LYS A 80 10.05 20.28 -0.32
CA LYS A 80 9.68 21.49 0.44
C LYS A 80 8.23 21.48 0.91
N ASP A 81 7.39 20.71 0.23
CA ASP A 81 5.98 20.55 0.55
C ASP A 81 5.76 19.31 1.41
N GLY A 82 6.81 18.59 1.81
CA GLY A 82 6.73 17.40 2.67
C GLY A 82 6.28 16.14 1.93
N TRP A 83 6.36 16.11 0.59
CA TRP A 83 6.06 14.89 -0.16
C TRP A 83 7.28 13.96 -0.18
N PRO A 84 7.13 12.67 0.17
CA PRO A 84 8.23 11.72 0.17
C PRO A 84 8.66 11.36 -1.25
N HIS A 85 9.97 11.43 -1.50
CA HIS A 85 10.61 11.06 -2.76
C HIS A 85 11.34 9.73 -2.61
N TRP A 86 11.11 8.85 -3.57
CA TRP A 86 11.61 7.48 -3.55
C TRP A 86 12.51 7.21 -4.74
N LYS A 87 13.61 6.52 -4.47
CA LYS A 87 14.53 6.04 -5.50
C LYS A 87 14.31 4.58 -5.79
N LEU A 88 14.22 4.24 -7.07
CA LEU A 88 14.20 2.86 -7.54
C LEU A 88 15.62 2.27 -7.43
N GLU A 89 15.81 1.32 -6.52
CA GLU A 89 17.10 0.68 -6.26
C GLU A 89 17.36 -0.50 -7.20
N LYS A 90 16.30 -1.21 -7.60
CA LYS A 90 16.40 -2.33 -8.54
C LYS A 90 15.18 -2.43 -9.43
N LYS A 91 15.38 -2.97 -10.63
CA LYS A 91 14.31 -3.17 -11.61
C LYS A 91 13.25 -4.11 -11.03
N ILE A 92 12.00 -3.68 -11.06
CA ILE A 92 10.85 -4.52 -10.75
C ILE A 92 10.67 -5.53 -11.90
N PRO A 93 10.64 -6.85 -11.62
CA PRO A 93 10.38 -7.85 -12.65
C PRO A 93 9.03 -7.63 -13.32
N SER A 94 8.96 -7.76 -14.64
CA SER A 94 7.68 -7.83 -15.34
C SER A 94 7.00 -9.16 -15.04
N MET A 95 5.72 -9.11 -14.71
CA MET A 95 4.90 -10.31 -14.46
C MET A 95 3.47 -10.08 -14.93
N GLU A 96 2.69 -11.15 -15.02
CA GLU A 96 1.26 -11.08 -15.38
C GLU A 96 0.46 -10.27 -14.36
N LEU A 97 -0.63 -9.64 -14.80
CA LEU A 97 -1.43 -8.71 -13.98
C LEU A 97 -1.91 -9.35 -12.66
N LEU A 98 -2.34 -10.62 -12.71
CA LEU A 98 -2.80 -11.34 -11.52
C LEU A 98 -1.67 -11.54 -10.50
N ALA A 99 -0.46 -11.83 -10.95
CA ALA A 99 0.71 -11.97 -10.09
C ALA A 99 1.13 -10.61 -9.49
N GLN A 100 1.03 -9.52 -10.27
CA GLN A 100 1.26 -8.16 -9.76
C GLN A 100 0.29 -7.82 -8.63
N GLU A 101 -1.00 -8.11 -8.82
CA GLU A 101 -2.02 -7.84 -7.81
C GLU A 101 -1.77 -8.63 -6.52
N GLN A 102 -1.45 -9.92 -6.62
CA GLN A 102 -1.12 -10.76 -5.46
C GLN A 102 0.12 -10.24 -4.72
N LEU A 103 1.18 -9.90 -5.45
CA LEU A 103 2.40 -9.32 -4.89
C LEU A 103 2.09 -8.04 -4.11
N MET A 104 1.27 -7.15 -4.69
CA MET A 104 0.87 -5.91 -4.04
C MET A 104 0.05 -6.16 -2.78
N LYS A 105 -0.91 -7.09 -2.81
CA LYS A 105 -1.70 -7.46 -1.62
C LYS A 105 -0.82 -7.97 -0.48
N TRP A 106 0.19 -8.80 -0.79
CA TRP A 106 1.16 -9.26 0.21
C TRP A 106 1.91 -8.09 0.85
N HIS A 107 2.45 -7.17 0.06
CA HIS A 107 3.20 -6.03 0.60
C HIS A 107 2.31 -5.03 1.36
N ILE A 108 1.05 -4.88 0.96
CA ILE A 108 0.06 -4.09 1.72
C ILE A 108 -0.22 -4.74 3.07
N LEU A 109 -0.43 -6.06 3.12
CA LEU A 109 -0.61 -6.76 4.39
C LEU A 109 0.62 -6.59 5.29
N GLU A 110 1.82 -6.70 4.72
CA GLU A 110 3.07 -6.45 5.45
C GLU A 110 3.14 -5.03 6.02
N TYR A 111 2.76 -4.02 5.21
CA TYR A 111 2.68 -2.64 5.67
C TYR A 111 1.79 -2.50 6.90
N PHE A 112 0.57 -3.03 6.87
CA PHE A 112 -0.34 -2.91 8.01
C PHE A 112 0.15 -3.70 9.24
N LYS A 113 0.93 -4.77 9.06
CA LYS A 113 1.53 -5.52 10.17
C LYS A 113 2.74 -4.82 10.79
N GLN A 114 3.52 -4.10 10.00
CA GLN A 114 4.75 -3.43 10.47
C GLN A 114 4.51 -2.01 10.97
N GLU A 115 3.60 -1.26 10.33
CA GLU A 115 3.46 0.19 10.51
C GLU A 115 2.19 0.57 11.29
N THR A 116 1.31 -0.39 11.60
CA THR A 116 0.05 -0.14 12.31
C THR A 116 -0.25 -1.23 13.33
N ASP A 117 -1.12 -0.93 14.30
CA ASP A 117 -1.68 -1.86 15.28
C ASP A 117 -3.04 -2.44 14.83
N LEU A 118 -3.44 -2.20 13.58
CA LEU A 118 -4.78 -2.54 13.08
C LEU A 118 -4.99 -4.05 12.86
N LEU A 119 -3.91 -4.83 12.72
CA LEU A 119 -3.99 -6.26 12.45
C LEU A 119 -3.60 -7.14 13.65
N ASP A 120 -3.25 -6.53 14.78
CA ASP A 120 -2.91 -7.21 16.03
C ASP A 120 -4.13 -7.80 16.78
#